data_AF-A0A1I2IS14-F1
#
_entry.id   AF-A0A1I2IS14-F1
#
_cell.length_a   1.000
_cell.length_b   1.000
_cell.length_c   1.000
_cell.angle_alpha   90.00
_cell.angle_beta   90.00
_cell.angle_gamma   90.00
#
_symmetry.space_group_name_H-M   'P 1'
#
loop_
_entity.id
_entity.type
_entity.pdbx_description
1 polymer ?
#
loop_
_entity_poly.entity_id
_entity_poly.type
_entity_poly.pdbx_seq_one_letter_code
_entity_poly.pdbx_strand_id
1 'polypeptide(L)'
;MTDLPRSHLIEGAAKRAYLALIAAERGSDVVATPEIVVSFDAEAVAGVERELGLRFDPAILLLFSDADVFGMYDLDLAQLPSLRDEAAEAGVPASLVPLGRDGHEWICVERRAAAARIVVYPDDDQSRTSLPVADWLDEVVERHLHGSEPTDAERRALEAWMAKATLEVRLAAAERTPRSPYRVKHPKFGEGVVQREEQSGADTKLEIDFGEAGVRVLLSRFVERLP
;
A
#
# COMPACT_ATOMS: atom_id res chain seq x y z
N MET A 1 4.46 -17.98 -13.76
CA MET A 1 5.06 -18.18 -12.44
C MET A 1 4.13 -17.53 -11.45
N THR A 2 3.42 -18.31 -10.65
CA THR A 2 2.58 -17.83 -9.55
C THR A 2 3.50 -17.20 -8.52
N ASP A 3 3.47 -15.87 -8.35
CA ASP A 3 4.17 -15.22 -7.25
C ASP A 3 3.50 -15.69 -5.97
N LEU A 4 4.21 -16.52 -5.19
CA LEU A 4 3.73 -17.01 -3.91
C LEU A 4 3.50 -15.82 -2.97
N PRO A 5 2.50 -15.90 -2.08
CA PRO A 5 2.31 -14.88 -1.05
C PRO A 5 3.61 -14.70 -0.27
N ARG A 6 4.05 -13.44 -0.13
CA ARG A 6 5.25 -13.07 0.62
C ARG A 6 4.83 -12.28 1.84
N SER A 7 5.40 -12.63 2.98
CA SER A 7 5.17 -11.95 4.25
C SER A 7 6.52 -11.50 4.79
N HIS A 8 6.57 -10.23 5.20
CA HIS A 8 7.79 -9.61 5.72
C HIS A 8 7.46 -8.94 7.05
N LEU A 9 8.07 -9.45 8.13
CA LEU A 9 8.07 -8.74 9.40
C LEU A 9 9.01 -7.54 9.29
N ILE A 10 8.50 -6.37 9.66
CA ILE A 10 9.27 -5.14 9.74
C ILE A 10 9.84 -5.05 11.15
N GLU A 11 11.14 -4.83 11.26
CA GLU A 11 11.86 -4.75 12.53
C GLU A 11 12.65 -3.43 12.66
N GLY A 12 13.18 -3.20 13.85
CA GLY A 12 14.08 -2.09 14.12
C GLY A 12 13.44 -0.70 14.00
N ALA A 13 14.21 0.25 13.45
CA ALA A 13 13.85 1.66 13.44
C ALA A 13 12.62 1.96 12.56
N ALA A 14 12.50 1.31 11.40
CA ALA A 14 11.35 1.51 10.50
C ALA A 14 10.03 1.05 11.14
N LYS A 15 10.05 -0.09 11.85
CA LYS A 15 8.91 -0.57 12.65
C LYS A 15 8.50 0.48 13.67
N ARG A 16 9.47 0.96 14.47
CA ARG A 16 9.20 1.92 15.54
C ARG A 16 8.60 3.22 14.99
N ALA A 17 9.22 3.80 13.95
CA ALA A 17 8.78 5.06 13.36
C ALA A 17 7.36 4.94 12.77
N TYR A 18 7.08 3.85 12.03
CA TYR A 18 5.75 3.61 11.49
C TYR A 18 4.69 3.38 12.58
N LEU A 19 5.00 2.64 13.64
CA LEU A 19 4.06 2.46 14.76
C LEU A 19 3.80 3.77 15.52
N ALA A 20 4.82 4.62 15.67
CA ALA A 20 4.66 5.95 16.24
C ALA A 20 3.72 6.82 15.38
N LEU A 21 3.84 6.73 14.06
CA LEU A 21 2.96 7.40 13.11
C LEU A 21 1.51 6.91 13.20
N ILE A 22 1.28 5.59 13.27
CA ILE A 22 -0.08 5.05 13.43
C ILE A 22 -0.68 5.47 14.79
N ALA A 23 0.13 5.52 15.83
CA ALA A 23 -0.31 5.97 17.15
C ALA A 23 -0.61 7.47 17.21
N ALA A 24 0.16 8.28 16.47
CA ALA A 24 -0.11 9.71 16.30
C ALA A 24 -1.51 9.94 15.72
N GLU A 25 -1.89 9.14 14.73
CA GLU A 25 -3.19 9.26 14.05
C GLU A 25 -4.35 8.71 14.87
N ARG A 26 -4.19 7.48 15.37
CA ARG A 26 -5.29 6.72 15.98
C ARG A 26 -5.39 6.94 17.48
N GLY A 27 -4.46 7.68 18.07
CA GLY A 27 -4.40 7.95 19.50
C GLY A 27 -4.36 6.67 20.34
N SER A 28 -4.99 6.72 21.52
CA SER A 28 -5.01 5.61 22.47
C SER A 28 -5.70 4.33 21.96
N ASP A 29 -6.52 4.43 20.91
CA ASP A 29 -7.30 3.30 20.39
C ASP A 29 -6.41 2.27 19.68
N VAL A 30 -5.23 2.67 19.20
CA VAL A 30 -4.27 1.75 18.56
C VAL A 30 -3.73 0.69 19.53
N VAL A 31 -3.70 1.00 20.83
CA VAL A 31 -3.07 0.16 21.86
C VAL A 31 -3.79 -1.18 22.03
N ALA A 32 -5.04 -1.28 21.56
CA ALA A 32 -5.82 -2.52 21.54
C ALA A 32 -5.38 -3.52 20.45
N THR A 33 -4.60 -3.10 19.46
CA THR A 33 -4.20 -3.94 18.31
C THR A 33 -2.70 -4.25 18.36
N PRO A 34 -2.29 -5.42 18.87
CA PRO A 34 -0.88 -5.79 18.96
C PRO A 34 -0.28 -6.25 17.62
N GLU A 35 -1.10 -6.52 16.60
CA GLU A 35 -0.66 -6.99 15.30
C GLU A 35 -1.14 -6.04 14.21
N ILE A 36 -0.20 -5.36 13.56
CA ILE A 36 -0.48 -4.46 12.44
C ILE A 36 -0.03 -5.16 11.16
N VAL A 37 -1.00 -5.51 10.30
CA VAL A 37 -0.74 -6.13 9.00
C VAL A 37 -1.14 -5.15 7.90
N VAL A 38 -0.17 -4.74 7.09
CA VAL A 38 -0.40 -3.96 5.87
C VAL A 38 -0.39 -4.94 4.70
N SER A 39 -1.51 -5.03 3.98
CA SER A 39 -1.67 -6.01 2.89
C SER A 39 -1.76 -5.32 1.53
N PHE A 40 -1.04 -5.86 0.55
CA PHE A 40 -1.06 -5.39 -0.83
C PHE A 40 -1.37 -6.52 -1.81
N ASP A 41 -1.97 -6.18 -2.94
CA ASP A 41 -2.09 -7.09 -4.09
C ASP A 41 -0.70 -7.35 -4.68
N ALA A 42 -0.23 -8.59 -4.53
CA ALA A 42 1.07 -9.03 -5.02
C ALA A 42 1.23 -8.81 -6.54
N GLU A 43 0.17 -8.98 -7.33
CA GLU A 43 0.23 -8.76 -8.79
C GLU A 43 0.36 -7.27 -9.12
N ALA A 44 -0.34 -6.41 -8.38
CA ALA A 44 -0.27 -4.96 -8.56
C ALA A 44 1.13 -4.44 -8.22
N VAL A 45 1.68 -4.83 -7.07
CA VAL A 45 3.04 -4.46 -6.66
C VAL A 45 4.06 -4.96 -7.69
N ALA A 46 3.98 -6.22 -8.09
CA ALA A 46 4.90 -6.78 -9.09
C ALA A 46 4.76 -6.12 -10.48
N GLY A 47 3.56 -5.65 -10.83
CA GLY A 47 3.30 -4.86 -12.04
C GLY A 47 4.06 -3.54 -12.02
N VAL A 48 3.87 -2.77 -10.94
CA VAL A 48 4.51 -1.46 -10.74
C VAL A 48 6.02 -1.60 -10.63
N GLU A 49 6.54 -2.56 -9.87
CA GLU A 49 7.97 -2.85 -9.77
C GLU A 49 8.61 -3.13 -11.14
N ARG A 50 7.93 -3.91 -11.99
CA ARG A 50 8.42 -4.23 -13.34
C ARG A 50 8.45 -3.01 -14.24
N GLU A 51 7.38 -2.21 -14.21
CA GLU A 51 7.27 -1.00 -15.01
C GLU A 51 8.28 0.07 -14.58
N LEU A 52 8.43 0.26 -13.28
CA LEU A 52 9.40 1.19 -12.72
C LEU A 52 10.82 0.62 -12.71
N GLY A 53 11.02 -0.67 -13.01
CA GLY A 53 12.33 -1.32 -13.07
C GLY A 53 13.09 -1.29 -11.74
N LEU A 54 12.39 -1.56 -10.63
CA LEU A 54 12.95 -1.64 -9.27
C LEU A 54 12.24 -2.73 -8.45
N ARG A 55 12.77 -3.04 -7.27
CA ARG A 55 12.07 -3.85 -6.26
C ARG A 55 11.88 -3.01 -5.01
N PHE A 56 10.66 -2.92 -4.52
CA PHE A 56 10.37 -2.16 -3.32
C PHE A 56 10.88 -2.92 -2.10
N ASP A 57 11.55 -2.20 -1.22
CA ASP A 57 11.76 -2.69 0.13
C ASP A 57 10.40 -2.71 0.87
N PRO A 58 10.10 -3.73 1.68
CA PRO A 58 8.87 -3.76 2.47
C PRO A 58 8.64 -2.49 3.30
N ALA A 59 9.68 -1.83 3.80
CA ALA A 59 9.55 -0.57 4.52
C ALA A 59 9.06 0.60 3.63
N ILE A 60 9.36 0.58 2.32
CA ILE A 60 8.81 1.56 1.36
C ILE A 60 7.33 1.26 1.09
N LEU A 61 6.95 -0.01 1.03
CA LEU A 61 5.54 -0.38 0.81
C LEU A 61 4.62 0.15 1.92
N LEU A 62 5.11 0.26 3.16
CA LEU A 62 4.35 0.86 4.27
C LEU A 62 3.82 2.27 3.96
N LEU A 63 4.48 3.02 3.06
CA LEU A 63 4.07 4.36 2.66
C LEU A 63 2.79 4.40 1.83
N PHE A 64 2.43 3.28 1.20
CA PHE A 64 1.22 3.16 0.37
C PHE A 64 0.07 2.47 1.13
N SER A 65 0.18 2.36 2.45
CA SER A 65 -0.90 1.81 3.27
C SER A 65 -2.07 2.79 3.34
N ASP A 66 -3.26 2.31 3.73
CA ASP A 66 -4.44 3.14 4.01
C ASP A 66 -4.29 3.96 5.32
N ALA A 67 -3.08 4.37 5.69
CA ALA A 67 -2.87 5.23 6.83
C ALA A 67 -3.01 6.71 6.39
N ASP A 68 -4.03 7.39 6.92
CA ASP A 68 -4.35 8.80 6.61
C ASP A 68 -3.22 9.80 6.94
N VAL A 69 -2.25 9.36 7.73
CA VAL A 69 -1.02 10.07 8.13
C VAL A 69 -0.19 10.59 6.96
N PHE A 70 -0.29 9.96 5.80
CA PHE A 70 0.38 10.40 4.59
C PHE A 70 -0.45 11.34 3.74
N GLY A 71 -1.64 11.78 4.18
CA GLY A 71 -2.55 12.60 3.39
C GLY A 71 -2.02 13.96 2.93
N MET A 72 -0.85 14.38 3.42
CA MET A 72 -0.11 15.53 2.87
C MET A 72 0.68 15.21 1.60
N TYR A 73 0.93 13.93 1.32
CA TYR A 73 1.63 13.42 0.15
C TYR A 73 0.66 12.59 -0.69
N ASP A 74 0.67 12.80 -2.00
CA ASP A 74 -0.11 12.01 -2.96
C ASP A 74 0.55 10.63 -3.20
N LEU A 75 0.59 9.78 -2.16
CA LEU A 75 1.17 8.44 -2.19
C LEU A 75 0.13 7.41 -2.64
N ASP A 76 0.12 7.07 -3.93
CA ASP A 76 -0.72 5.99 -4.48
C ASP A 76 0.12 5.09 -5.38
N LEU A 77 0.22 3.81 -4.98
CA LEU A 77 0.96 2.79 -5.72
C LEU A 77 0.47 2.67 -7.17
N ALA A 78 -0.83 2.86 -7.41
CA ALA A 78 -1.42 2.77 -8.74
C ALA A 78 -1.08 3.98 -9.64
N GLN A 79 -0.71 5.12 -9.04
CA GLN A 79 -0.36 6.36 -9.78
C GLN A 79 1.13 6.47 -10.09
N LEU A 80 2.00 5.65 -9.49
CA LEU A 80 3.45 5.76 -9.68
C LEU A 80 3.90 5.76 -11.15
N PRO A 81 3.31 4.95 -12.06
CA PRO A 81 3.65 5.02 -13.47
C PRO A 81 3.40 6.39 -14.11
N SER A 82 2.27 7.02 -13.79
CA SER A 82 1.91 8.36 -14.28
C SER A 82 2.81 9.43 -13.65
N LEU A 83 3.07 9.32 -12.34
CA LEU A 83 3.95 10.24 -11.61
C LEU A 83 5.38 10.25 -12.16
N ARG A 84 5.87 9.13 -12.71
CA ARG A 84 7.18 9.06 -13.37
C ARG A 84 7.29 10.06 -14.53
N ASP A 85 6.25 10.13 -15.35
CA ASP A 85 6.28 10.96 -16.55
C ASP A 85 6.17 12.45 -16.14
N GLU A 86 5.32 12.77 -15.16
CA GLU A 86 5.23 14.11 -14.56
C GLU A 86 6.54 14.56 -13.91
N ALA A 87 7.19 13.68 -13.15
CA ALA A 87 8.47 13.96 -12.50
C ALA A 87 9.57 14.24 -13.54
N ALA A 88 9.57 13.50 -14.66
CA ALA A 88 10.51 13.74 -15.75
C ALA A 88 10.31 15.12 -16.39
N GLU A 89 9.07 15.55 -16.59
CA GLU A 89 8.73 16.90 -17.07
C GLU A 89 9.15 18.00 -16.08
N ALA A 90 9.05 17.73 -14.78
CA ALA A 90 9.52 18.61 -13.71
C ALA A 90 11.06 18.63 -13.52
N GLY A 91 11.80 17.83 -14.31
CA GLY A 91 13.26 17.78 -14.23
C GLY A 91 13.81 16.87 -13.13
N VAL A 92 12.96 16.05 -12.50
CA VAL A 92 13.39 15.05 -11.52
C VAL A 92 14.36 14.07 -12.21
N PRO A 93 15.55 13.83 -11.63
CA PRO A 93 16.56 12.96 -12.23
C PRO A 93 16.05 11.54 -12.44
N ALA A 94 16.32 10.94 -13.62
CA ALA A 94 15.92 9.56 -13.95
C ALA A 94 16.50 8.46 -13.03
N SER A 95 17.50 8.80 -12.20
CA SER A 95 18.02 7.92 -11.15
C SER A 95 17.05 7.77 -9.97
N LEU A 96 16.15 8.73 -9.81
CA LEU A 96 15.10 8.75 -8.80
C LEU A 96 13.81 8.18 -9.39
N VAL A 97 13.04 7.53 -8.53
CA VAL A 97 11.70 7.04 -8.84
C VAL A 97 10.74 7.76 -7.91
N PRO A 98 9.81 8.57 -8.44
CA PRO A 98 8.84 9.26 -7.62
C PRO A 98 7.87 8.27 -6.96
N LEU A 99 7.62 8.48 -5.68
CA LEU A 99 6.59 7.79 -4.89
C LEU A 99 5.35 8.67 -4.71
N GLY A 100 5.53 9.99 -4.65
CA GLY A 100 4.47 10.98 -4.47
C GLY A 100 5.04 12.39 -4.38
N ARG A 101 4.16 13.37 -4.10
CA ARG A 101 4.51 14.79 -3.93
C ARG A 101 3.53 15.47 -2.96
N ASP A 102 3.93 16.59 -2.36
CA ASP A 102 3.06 17.44 -1.52
C ASP A 102 2.74 18.81 -2.15
N GLY A 103 3.14 18.99 -3.42
CA GLY A 103 3.00 20.26 -4.15
C GLY A 103 4.28 21.09 -4.20
N HIS A 104 5.23 20.88 -3.29
CA HIS A 104 6.49 21.64 -3.20
C HIS A 104 7.74 20.75 -3.31
N GLU A 105 7.64 19.49 -2.89
CA GLU A 105 8.72 18.51 -2.97
C GLU A 105 8.23 17.18 -3.53
N TRP A 106 9.14 16.51 -4.24
CA TRP A 106 8.97 15.13 -4.67
C TRP A 106 9.53 14.19 -3.62
N ILE A 107 8.74 13.18 -3.26
CA ILE A 107 9.17 12.08 -2.41
C ILE A 107 9.57 10.93 -3.33
N CYS A 108 10.85 10.58 -3.34
CA CYS A 108 11.42 9.63 -4.27
C CYS A 108 12.18 8.50 -3.55
N VAL A 109 12.52 7.46 -4.31
CA VAL A 109 13.55 6.47 -3.94
C VAL A 109 14.64 6.42 -5.01
N GLU A 110 15.85 6.03 -4.62
CA GLU A 110 16.89 5.73 -5.61
C GLU A 110 16.68 4.34 -6.20
N ARG A 111 16.70 4.25 -7.52
CA ARG A 111 16.53 2.99 -8.27
C ARG A 111 17.53 1.88 -7.90
N ARG A 112 18.72 2.24 -7.38
CA ARG A 112 19.84 1.33 -7.12
C ARG A 112 20.41 1.45 -5.71
N ALA A 113 19.62 1.89 -4.73
CA ALA A 113 20.10 1.94 -3.36
C ALA A 113 20.29 0.53 -2.77
N ALA A 114 21.33 0.36 -1.96
CA ALA A 114 21.59 -0.87 -1.22
C ALA A 114 20.65 -1.06 -0.02
N ALA A 115 20.02 0.02 0.45
CA ALA A 115 19.06 0.03 1.56
C ALA A 115 17.90 0.98 1.23
N ALA A 116 16.74 0.74 1.84
CA ALA A 116 15.58 1.60 1.69
C ALA A 116 15.87 3.03 2.18
N ARG A 117 15.75 4.01 1.28
CA ARG A 117 15.96 5.43 1.57
C ARG A 117 14.94 6.27 0.83
N ILE A 118 14.46 7.31 1.50
CA ILE A 118 13.64 8.35 0.89
C ILE A 118 14.56 9.48 0.44
N VAL A 119 14.36 9.94 -0.78
CA VAL A 119 14.98 11.13 -1.34
C VAL A 119 13.92 12.19 -1.46
N VAL A 120 14.07 13.26 -0.69
CA VAL A 120 13.26 14.47 -0.83
C VAL A 120 13.94 15.37 -1.87
N TYR A 121 13.19 15.78 -2.88
CA TYR A 121 13.66 16.60 -3.99
C TYR A 121 12.75 17.83 -4.16
N PRO A 122 13.14 18.99 -3.61
CA PRO A 122 12.37 20.23 -3.72
C PRO A 122 12.30 20.76 -5.16
N ASP A 123 11.16 21.33 -5.53
CA ASP A 123 10.93 21.92 -6.86
C ASP A 123 11.78 23.19 -7.09
N ASP A 124 12.12 23.93 -6.02
CA ASP A 124 12.67 25.28 -6.09
C ASP A 124 14.19 25.33 -6.30
N ASP A 125 14.94 24.51 -5.57
CA ASP A 125 16.41 24.53 -5.55
C ASP A 125 17.05 23.26 -6.10
N GLN A 126 16.24 22.23 -6.39
CA GLN A 126 16.68 20.93 -6.89
C GLN A 126 17.75 20.25 -6.00
N SER A 127 17.80 20.64 -4.73
CA SER A 127 18.62 19.98 -3.73
C SER A 127 18.12 18.56 -3.49
N ARG A 128 18.96 17.73 -2.87
CA ARG A 128 18.63 16.33 -2.60
C ARG A 128 18.98 16.01 -1.17
N THR A 129 17.96 15.64 -0.41
CA THR A 129 18.13 15.11 0.94
C THR A 129 17.76 13.65 0.92
N SER A 130 18.73 12.78 1.21
CA SER A 130 18.52 11.33 1.27
C SER A 130 18.55 10.86 2.71
N LEU A 131 17.47 10.24 3.17
CA LEU A 131 17.28 9.79 4.54
C LEU A 131 16.95 8.30 4.57
N PRO A 132 17.37 7.55 5.60
CA PRO A 132 16.75 6.27 5.93
C PRO A 132 15.24 6.45 6.07
N VAL A 133 14.45 5.43 5.70
CA VAL A 133 12.98 5.48 5.81
C VAL A 133 12.53 5.81 7.23
N ALA A 134 13.18 5.24 8.24
CA ALA A 134 12.84 5.50 9.64
C ALA A 134 13.00 6.98 10.02
N ASP A 135 14.10 7.62 9.60
CA ASP A 135 14.39 9.02 9.92
C ASP A 135 13.39 9.94 9.19
N TRP A 136 13.07 9.64 7.93
CA TRP A 136 12.04 10.38 7.19
C TRP A 136 10.65 10.23 7.82
N LEU A 137 10.28 9.02 8.27
CA LEU A 137 9.02 8.79 8.99
C LEU A 137 8.97 9.56 10.32
N ASP A 138 10.07 9.59 11.07
CA ASP A 138 10.17 10.38 12.31
C ASP A 138 9.96 11.89 12.01
N GLU A 139 10.50 12.42 10.90
CA GLU A 139 10.21 13.80 10.46
C GLU A 139 8.74 14.02 10.08
N VAL A 140 8.11 13.06 9.38
CA VAL A 140 6.68 13.16 9.05
C VAL A 140 5.83 13.20 10.32
N VAL A 141 6.15 12.35 11.30
CA VAL A 141 5.50 12.35 12.62
C VAL A 141 5.61 13.72 13.28
N GLU A 142 6.81 14.32 13.32
CA GLU A 142 7.03 15.64 13.92
C GLU A 142 6.22 16.75 13.23
N ARG A 143 6.14 16.73 11.89
CA ARG A 143 5.34 17.69 11.10
C ARG A 143 3.84 17.51 11.31
N HIS A 144 3.37 16.27 11.48
CA HIS A 144 1.94 15.96 11.63
C HIS A 144 1.43 16.18 13.07
N LEU A 145 2.27 15.95 14.07
CA LEU A 145 1.92 16.01 15.49
C LEU A 145 1.91 17.42 16.10
N HIS A 146 1.54 18.45 15.33
CA HIS A 146 1.25 19.78 15.88
C HIS A 146 -0.07 19.78 16.69
N GLY A 147 -0.10 19.08 17.82
CA GLY A 147 -1.26 18.95 18.70
C GLY A 147 -0.92 18.22 20.01
N SER A 148 -1.40 18.78 21.12
CA SER A 148 -1.41 18.31 22.51
C SER A 148 -0.38 17.25 22.93
N GLU A 149 0.55 17.63 23.81
CA GLU A 149 1.49 16.69 24.41
C GLU A 149 0.76 15.56 25.17
N PRO A 150 1.03 14.28 24.85
CA PRO A 150 0.45 13.16 25.59
C PRO A 150 0.96 13.19 27.03
N THR A 151 0.09 12.77 27.96
CA THR A 151 0.46 12.62 29.37
C THR A 151 1.55 11.55 29.54
N ASP A 152 2.29 11.60 30.66
CA ASP A 152 3.30 10.59 30.98
C ASP A 152 2.74 9.16 31.01
N ALA A 153 1.47 9.00 31.40
CA ALA A 153 0.81 7.70 31.43
C ALA A 153 0.55 7.17 30.01
N GLU A 154 0.07 8.02 29.11
CA GLU A 154 -0.17 7.68 27.71
C GLU A 154 1.15 7.39 26.98
N ARG A 155 2.18 8.20 27.22
CA ARG A 155 3.53 7.98 26.65
C ARG A 155 4.07 6.60 27.04
N ARG A 156 4.01 6.24 28.32
CA ARG A 156 4.45 4.91 28.79
C ARG A 156 3.62 3.76 28.22
N ALA A 157 2.30 3.94 28.11
CA ALA A 157 1.43 2.94 27.50
C ALA A 157 1.77 2.73 26.03
N LEU A 158 2.04 3.81 25.30
CA LEU A 158 2.41 3.78 23.89
C LEU A 158 3.77 3.11 23.67
N GLU A 159 4.79 3.49 24.45
CA GLU A 159 6.11 2.84 24.41
C GLU A 159 6.03 1.34 24.69
N ALA A 160 5.24 0.94 25.70
CA ALA A 160 5.03 -0.46 26.05
C ALA A 160 4.30 -1.23 24.95
N TRP A 161 3.35 -0.60 24.26
CA TRP A 161 2.67 -1.17 23.10
C TRP A 161 3.62 -1.32 21.92
N MET A 162 4.36 -0.27 21.52
CA MET A 162 5.31 -0.33 20.40
C MET A 162 6.37 -1.42 20.58
N ALA A 163 6.82 -1.64 21.83
CA ALA A 163 7.77 -2.70 22.15
C ALA A 163 7.22 -4.11 21.89
N LYS A 164 5.90 -4.31 22.02
CA LYS A 164 5.22 -5.60 21.87
C LYS A 164 4.56 -5.79 20.50
N ALA A 165 4.13 -4.70 19.87
CA ALA A 165 3.37 -4.75 18.64
C ALA A 165 4.20 -5.38 17.53
N THR A 166 3.57 -6.09 16.60
CA THR A 166 4.19 -6.59 15.37
C THR A 166 3.73 -5.76 14.19
N LEU A 167 4.63 -5.57 13.21
CA LEU A 167 4.33 -4.92 11.96
C LEU A 167 4.71 -5.86 10.83
N GLU A 168 3.74 -6.20 10.01
CA GLU A 168 3.91 -7.11 8.87
C GLU A 168 3.48 -6.42 7.58
N VAL A 169 4.27 -6.56 6.52
CA VAL A 169 3.85 -6.28 5.15
C VAL A 169 3.59 -7.60 4.45
N ARG A 170 2.35 -7.77 3.99
CA ARG A 170 1.89 -8.98 3.32
C ARG A 170 1.57 -8.69 1.86
N LEU A 171 2.27 -9.35 0.96
CA LEU A 171 1.92 -9.42 -0.45
C LEU A 171 1.09 -10.69 -0.65
N ALA A 172 -0.21 -10.53 -0.85
CA ALA A 172 -1.13 -11.62 -1.09
C ALA A 172 -1.81 -11.43 -2.45
N ALA A 173 -2.28 -12.50 -3.07
CA ALA A 173 -3.22 -12.37 -4.17
C ALA A 173 -4.44 -11.62 -3.64
N ALA A 174 -4.86 -10.55 -4.30
CA ALA A 174 -6.01 -9.79 -3.84
C ALA A 174 -7.24 -10.71 -3.64
N GLU A 175 -7.80 -10.71 -2.43
CA GLU A 175 -9.17 -11.19 -2.22
C GLU A 175 -10.11 -10.16 -2.85
N ARG A 176 -10.30 -10.29 -4.16
CA ARG A 176 -11.23 -9.47 -4.94
C ARG A 176 -12.65 -10.00 -4.75
N THR A 177 -13.15 -9.85 -3.53
CA THR A 177 -14.59 -9.93 -3.25
C THR A 177 -15.22 -8.69 -3.90
N PRO A 178 -16.12 -8.81 -4.89
CA PRO A 178 -16.72 -7.65 -5.52
C PRO A 178 -17.43 -6.77 -4.48
N ARG A 179 -17.32 -5.43 -4.61
CA ARG A 179 -17.96 -4.43 -3.71
C ARG A 179 -19.45 -4.68 -3.48
N SER A 180 -20.11 -5.42 -4.37
CA SER A 180 -21.42 -6.01 -4.13
C SER A 180 -21.56 -7.29 -4.97
N PRO A 181 -22.11 -8.38 -4.41
CA PRO A 181 -22.48 -9.55 -5.21
C PRO A 181 -23.50 -9.13 -6.26
N TYR A 182 -23.27 -9.51 -7.52
CA TYR A 182 -24.20 -9.22 -8.62
C TYR A 182 -24.52 -10.50 -9.39
N ARG A 183 -25.65 -10.48 -10.10
CA ARG A 183 -26.17 -11.66 -10.78
C ARG A 183 -25.62 -11.77 -12.19
N VAL A 184 -25.40 -13.01 -12.61
CA VAL A 184 -24.98 -13.36 -13.96
C VAL A 184 -25.80 -14.54 -14.47
N LYS A 185 -25.86 -14.71 -15.79
CA LYS A 185 -26.51 -15.83 -16.47
C LYS A 185 -25.51 -16.62 -17.30
N HIS A 186 -25.40 -17.91 -17.05
CA HIS A 186 -24.60 -18.85 -17.84
C HIS A 186 -25.51 -19.77 -18.69
N PRO A 187 -25.24 -19.99 -19.98
CA PRO A 187 -26.10 -20.81 -20.86
C PRO A 187 -26.34 -22.25 -20.36
N LYS A 188 -25.39 -22.83 -19.63
CA LYS A 188 -25.47 -24.20 -19.11
C LYS A 188 -25.98 -24.30 -17.67
N PHE A 189 -25.72 -23.30 -16.84
CA PHE A 189 -25.91 -23.39 -15.38
C PHE A 189 -27.04 -22.48 -14.88
N GLY A 190 -27.65 -21.68 -15.76
CA GLY A 190 -28.71 -20.76 -15.38
C GLY A 190 -28.15 -19.51 -14.74
N GLU A 191 -28.90 -18.94 -13.80
CA GLU A 191 -28.53 -17.72 -13.10
C GLU A 191 -27.70 -18.03 -11.87
N GLY A 192 -26.70 -17.20 -11.59
CA GLY A 192 -25.86 -17.32 -10.41
C GLY A 192 -25.44 -15.97 -9.86
N VAL A 193 -24.89 -15.98 -8.65
CA VAL A 193 -24.39 -14.79 -7.95
C VAL A 193 -22.87 -14.84 -7.94
N VAL A 194 -22.23 -13.79 -8.44
CA VAL A 194 -20.76 -13.66 -8.40
C VAL A 194 -20.35 -13.40 -6.95
N GLN A 195 -19.55 -14.31 -6.41
CA GLN A 195 -18.98 -14.25 -5.07
C GLN A 195 -17.56 -13.69 -5.07
N ARG A 196 -16.80 -13.89 -6.16
CA ARG A 196 -15.40 -13.44 -6.31
C ARG A 196 -15.05 -13.17 -7.78
N GLU A 197 -14.17 -12.20 -8.02
CA GLU A 197 -13.61 -11.91 -9.35
C GLU A 197 -12.08 -11.96 -9.32
N GLU A 198 -11.44 -12.77 -10.15
CA GLU A 198 -9.98 -12.75 -10.31
C GLU A 198 -9.63 -12.10 -11.66
N GLN A 199 -8.69 -11.14 -11.65
CA GLN A 199 -8.19 -10.40 -12.83
C GLN A 199 -9.16 -9.35 -13.44
N SER A 200 -8.66 -8.52 -14.34
CA SER A 200 -9.43 -7.50 -15.08
C SER A 200 -9.45 -7.80 -16.60
N GLY A 201 -10.58 -7.49 -17.25
CA GLY A 201 -10.73 -7.60 -18.71
C GLY A 201 -11.43 -8.86 -19.21
N ALA A 202 -11.12 -9.27 -20.45
CA ALA A 202 -11.78 -10.39 -21.13
C ALA A 202 -11.41 -11.77 -20.57
N ASP A 203 -10.38 -11.82 -19.72
CA ASP A 203 -9.90 -13.02 -19.03
C ASP A 203 -10.22 -13.01 -17.53
N THR A 204 -11.08 -12.11 -17.06
CA THR A 204 -11.57 -12.12 -15.67
C THR A 204 -12.22 -13.46 -15.36
N LYS A 205 -11.79 -14.14 -14.30
CA LYS A 205 -12.46 -15.33 -13.76
C LYS A 205 -13.45 -14.91 -12.69
N LEU A 206 -14.61 -15.54 -12.68
CA LEU A 206 -15.71 -15.30 -11.77
C LEU A 206 -15.97 -16.58 -11.00
N GLU A 207 -15.93 -16.51 -9.69
CA GLU A 207 -16.48 -17.54 -8.82
C GLU A 207 -17.97 -17.26 -8.64
N ILE A 208 -18.81 -18.13 -9.19
CA ILE A 208 -20.25 -17.93 -9.27
C ILE A 208 -20.95 -19.06 -8.53
N ASP A 209 -21.84 -18.70 -7.62
CA ASP A 209 -22.76 -19.63 -6.99
C ASP A 209 -24.06 -19.73 -7.80
N PHE A 210 -24.32 -20.90 -8.37
CA PHE A 210 -25.54 -21.21 -9.15
C PHE A 210 -26.62 -21.93 -8.31
N GLY A 211 -26.56 -21.86 -6.98
CA GLY A 211 -27.52 -22.51 -6.09
C GLY A 211 -27.43 -24.04 -6.18
N GLU A 212 -28.48 -24.70 -6.68
CA GLU A 212 -28.52 -26.17 -6.78
C GLU A 212 -27.42 -26.76 -7.69
N ALA A 213 -26.90 -25.98 -8.64
CA ALA A 213 -25.79 -26.41 -9.52
C ALA A 213 -24.40 -26.24 -8.87
N GLY A 214 -24.33 -25.59 -7.70
CA GLY A 214 -23.13 -25.35 -6.91
C GLY A 214 -22.22 -24.24 -7.44
N VAL A 215 -21.08 -24.07 -6.77
CA VAL A 215 -20.08 -23.04 -7.11
C VAL A 215 -19.22 -23.45 -8.31
N ARG A 216 -18.97 -22.50 -9.23
CA ARG A 216 -18.13 -22.70 -10.42
C ARG A 216 -17.23 -21.48 -10.67
N VAL A 217 -16.02 -21.75 -11.16
CA VAL A 217 -15.10 -20.72 -11.64
C VAL A 217 -15.15 -20.66 -13.16
N LEU A 218 -15.58 -19.53 -13.72
CA LEU A 218 -15.80 -19.32 -15.16
C LEU A 218 -15.18 -18.01 -15.63
N LEU A 219 -14.79 -17.89 -16.89
CA LEU A 219 -14.38 -16.59 -17.44
C LEU A 219 -15.60 -15.68 -17.65
N SER A 220 -15.42 -14.39 -17.45
CA SER A 220 -16.44 -13.35 -17.58
C SER A 220 -17.12 -13.36 -18.94
N ARG A 221 -16.38 -13.69 -20.00
CA ARG A 221 -16.90 -13.84 -21.37
C ARG A 221 -17.91 -14.96 -21.57
N PHE A 222 -18.02 -15.90 -20.62
CA PHE A 222 -18.96 -17.02 -20.70
C PHE A 222 -20.28 -16.76 -19.97
N VAL A 223 -20.43 -15.60 -19.34
CA VAL A 223 -21.65 -15.24 -18.61
C VAL A 223 -22.13 -13.84 -19.02
N GLU A 224 -23.43 -13.65 -18.95
CA GLU A 224 -24.07 -12.36 -19.18
C GLU A 224 -24.41 -11.71 -17.84
N ARG A 225 -24.00 -10.45 -17.63
CA ARG A 225 -24.34 -9.72 -16.41
C ARG A 225 -25.83 -9.35 -16.42
N LEU A 226 -26.53 -9.68 -15.35
CA LEU A 226 -27.93 -9.31 -15.16
C LEU A 226 -28.02 -7.97 -14.39
N PRO A 227 -29.04 -7.15 -14.69
CA PRO A 227 -29.33 -5.92 -13.94
C PRO A 227 -29.70 -6.20 -12.49
#